data_AF-A0A314YCS3-F1
#
_entry.id   AF-A0A314YCS3-F1
#
_cell.length_a   1.000
_cell.length_b   1.000
_cell.length_c   1.000
_cell.angle_alpha   90.00
_cell.angle_beta   90.00
_cell.angle_gamma   90.00
#
_symmetry.space_group_name_H-M   'P 1'
#
loop_
_entity.id
_entity.type
_entity.pdbx_description
1 polymer ?
#
loop_
_entity_poly.entity_id
_entity_poly.type
_entity_poly.pdbx_seq_one_letter_code
_entity_poly.pdbx_strand_id
1 'polypeptide(L)'
;MDKTIEKRKVGVLPNRKRPRVDNKDGVIRHVKEALDEYREILTKLLQKHNSESNQQVVLRPDIEAAMCQRKKGHLVNTRKQLGPIPGVKVGDEFRNRAELTVVGLHHKFRHGIECCELILTHCP
;
A
#
# COMPACT_ATOMS: atom_id res chain seq x y z
N MET A 1 28.06 -36.26 16.68
CA MET A 1 26.68 -36.78 16.77
C MET A 1 25.75 -35.60 16.53
N ASP A 2 25.26 -35.54 15.30
CA ASP A 2 24.51 -34.43 14.70
C ASP A 2 23.08 -34.37 15.25
N LYS A 3 22.61 -33.18 15.66
CA LYS A 3 21.25 -32.96 16.19
C LYS A 3 20.42 -32.28 15.11
N THR A 4 19.66 -33.10 14.40
CA THR A 4 18.73 -32.71 13.33
C THR A 4 17.73 -31.65 13.79
N ILE A 5 17.67 -30.55 13.05
CA ILE A 5 16.77 -29.42 13.24
C ILE A 5 15.35 -29.81 12.77
N GLU A 6 14.40 -29.77 13.71
CA GLU A 6 12.98 -29.99 13.48
C GLU A 6 12.39 -28.84 12.64
N LYS A 7 11.98 -29.15 11.41
CA LYS A 7 11.30 -28.19 10.52
C LYS A 7 9.86 -28.01 10.98
N ARG A 8 9.57 -26.88 11.64
CA ARG A 8 8.21 -26.42 11.94
C ARG A 8 7.41 -26.31 10.64
N LYS A 9 6.37 -27.14 10.48
CA LYS A 9 5.40 -27.01 9.39
C LYS A 9 4.58 -25.74 9.62
N VAL A 10 4.82 -24.71 8.83
CA VAL A 10 3.93 -23.54 8.77
C VAL A 10 2.69 -23.98 8.01
N GLY A 11 1.57 -24.17 8.73
CA GLY A 11 0.30 -24.54 8.13
C GLY A 11 -0.13 -23.52 7.08
N VAL A 12 -0.34 -23.96 5.85
CA VAL A 12 -0.96 -23.16 4.80
C VAL A 12 -2.43 -22.98 5.17
N LEU A 13 -2.81 -21.75 5.53
CA LEU A 13 -4.20 -21.41 5.78
C LEU A 13 -5.03 -21.63 4.50
N PRO A 14 -6.22 -22.24 4.60
CA PRO A 14 -7.03 -22.56 3.44
C PRO A 14 -7.40 -21.30 2.67
N ASN A 15 -7.20 -21.36 1.35
CA ASN A 15 -7.61 -20.31 0.42
C ASN A 15 -9.14 -20.25 0.35
N ARG A 16 -9.75 -19.48 1.25
CA ARG A 16 -11.16 -19.12 1.15
C ARG A 16 -11.31 -18.25 -0.09
N LYS A 17 -11.80 -18.84 -1.20
CA LYS A 17 -12.38 -18.08 -2.31
C LYS A 17 -13.51 -17.25 -1.70
N ARG A 18 -13.25 -15.97 -1.46
CA ARG A 18 -14.31 -15.06 -0.99
C ARG A 18 -15.38 -15.02 -2.09
N PRO A 19 -16.68 -15.12 -1.73
CA PRO A 19 -17.73 -14.88 -2.70
C PRO A 19 -17.51 -13.50 -3.31
N ARG A 20 -17.67 -13.40 -4.63
CA ARG A 20 -17.62 -12.12 -5.35
C ARG A 20 -18.84 -11.31 -4.92
N VAL A 21 -18.73 -10.64 -3.77
CA VAL A 21 -19.66 -9.58 -3.40
C VAL A 21 -19.31 -8.40 -4.29
N ASP A 22 -20.12 -8.19 -5.31
CA ASP A 22 -20.10 -7.10 -6.27
C ASP A 22 -20.52 -5.77 -5.63
N ASN A 23 -20.00 -5.46 -4.43
CA ASN A 23 -20.09 -4.14 -3.82
C ASN A 23 -19.02 -3.22 -4.43
N LYS A 24 -19.09 -2.99 -5.74
CA LYS A 24 -18.16 -2.12 -6.48
C LYS A 24 -18.13 -0.72 -5.88
N ASP A 25 -19.29 -0.23 -5.46
CA ASP A 25 -19.44 1.09 -4.84
C ASP A 25 -18.72 1.18 -3.49
N GLY A 26 -18.81 0.13 -2.67
CA GLY A 26 -18.08 0.05 -1.41
C GLY A 26 -16.56 0.04 -1.58
N VAL A 27 -16.05 -0.63 -2.61
CA VAL A 27 -14.60 -0.65 -2.90
C VAL A 27 -14.13 0.71 -3.40
N ILE A 28 -14.86 1.34 -4.32
CA ILE A 28 -14.56 2.71 -4.79
C ILE A 28 -14.57 3.68 -3.60
N ARG A 29 -15.55 3.56 -2.70
CA ARG A 29 -15.66 4.39 -1.51
C ARG A 29 -14.42 4.23 -0.61
N HIS A 30 -13.96 3.01 -0.36
CA HIS A 30 -12.75 2.76 0.44
C HIS A 30 -11.48 3.37 -0.17
N VAL A 31 -11.32 3.32 -1.49
CA VAL A 31 -10.15 3.96 -2.15
C VAL A 31 -10.20 5.47 -1.99
N LYS A 32 -11.39 6.08 -2.13
CA LYS A 32 -11.58 7.52 -1.91
C LYS A 32 -11.31 7.91 -0.47
N GLU A 33 -11.90 7.20 0.50
CA GLU A 33 -11.69 7.42 1.93
C GLU A 33 -10.19 7.37 2.30
N ALA A 34 -9.46 6.37 1.77
CA ALA A 34 -8.02 6.25 2.00
C ALA A 34 -7.21 7.42 1.40
N LEU A 35 -7.58 7.91 0.22
CA LEU A 35 -6.95 9.08 -0.40
C LEU A 35 -7.27 10.38 0.35
N ASP A 36 -8.50 10.56 0.81
CA ASP A 36 -8.92 11.76 1.53
C ASP A 36 -8.22 11.84 2.88
N GLU A 37 -8.13 10.73 3.63
CA GLU A 37 -7.37 10.69 4.88
C GLU A 37 -5.88 10.98 4.63
N TYR A 38 -5.29 10.37 3.58
CA TYR A 38 -3.90 10.64 3.20
C TYR A 38 -3.65 12.14 2.99
N ARG A 39 -4.52 12.79 2.22
CA ARG A 39 -4.42 14.22 1.88
C ARG A 39 -4.59 15.09 3.11
N GLU A 40 -5.48 14.72 4.02
CA GLU A 40 -5.65 15.42 5.30
C GLU A 40 -4.37 15.35 6.16
N ILE A 41 -3.78 14.16 6.28
CA ILE A 41 -2.51 13.97 7.02
C ILE A 41 -1.40 14.79 6.35
N LEU A 42 -1.29 14.75 5.03
CA LEU A 42 -0.28 15.50 4.28
C LEU A 42 -0.42 17.01 4.52
N THR A 43 -1.63 17.56 4.45
CA THR A 43 -1.87 18.98 4.72
C THR A 43 -1.43 19.38 6.13
N LYS A 44 -1.75 18.56 7.15
CA LYS A 44 -1.32 18.82 8.54
C LYS A 44 0.20 18.81 8.69
N LEU A 45 0.89 17.86 8.04
CA LEU A 45 2.36 17.80 8.06
C LEU A 45 3.00 19.00 7.37
N LEU A 46 2.44 19.44 6.23
CA LEU A 46 2.91 20.63 5.53
C LEU A 46 2.77 21.90 6.37
N GLN A 47 1.62 22.07 7.04
CA GLN A 47 1.39 23.19 7.96
C GLN A 47 2.39 23.20 9.12
N LYS A 48 2.57 22.04 9.77
CA LYS A 48 3.53 21.87 10.86
C LYS A 48 4.96 22.23 10.44
N HIS A 49 5.39 21.72 9.29
CA HIS A 49 6.74 21.98 8.79
C HIS A 49 6.95 23.47 8.47
N ASN A 50 5.95 24.15 7.91
CA ASN A 50 6.03 25.59 7.63
C ASN A 50 6.13 26.45 8.91
N SER A 51 5.57 25.99 10.04
CA SER A 51 5.71 26.68 11.33
C SER A 51 7.04 26.42 12.05
N GLU A 52 7.76 25.36 11.69
CA GLU A 52 8.96 24.87 12.40
C GLU A 52 10.28 25.11 11.63
N SER A 53 10.23 25.63 10.40
CA SER A 53 11.40 25.62 9.50
C SER A 53 12.41 26.75 9.77
N ASN A 54 13.40 26.46 10.62
CA ASN A 54 14.72 27.14 10.65
C ASN A 54 15.87 26.24 10.13
N GLN A 55 15.57 25.04 9.60
CA GLN A 55 16.59 24.08 9.14
C GLN A 55 16.32 23.55 7.73
N GLN A 56 17.39 23.50 6.95
CA GLN A 56 17.44 23.20 5.52
C GLN A 56 17.43 21.69 5.24
N VAL A 57 16.56 20.94 5.90
CA VAL A 57 16.41 19.50 5.68
C VAL A 57 15.42 19.28 4.54
N VAL A 58 15.75 18.40 3.59
CA VAL A 58 14.82 17.98 2.54
C VAL A 58 13.75 17.08 3.17
N LEU A 59 12.60 17.64 3.52
CA LEU A 59 11.47 16.85 4.02
C LEU A 59 10.64 16.25 2.90
N ARG A 60 10.15 15.03 3.16
CA ARG A 60 9.22 14.28 2.30
C ARG A 60 7.93 14.01 3.07
N PRO A 61 7.12 15.05 3.34
CA PRO A 61 5.88 14.92 4.10
C PRO A 61 4.87 14.00 3.41
N ASP A 62 4.98 13.84 2.09
CA ASP A 62 4.22 12.88 1.29
C ASP A 62 4.48 11.42 1.69
N ILE A 63 5.75 11.06 1.90
CA ILE A 63 6.13 9.71 2.37
C ILE A 63 5.74 9.54 3.83
N GLU A 64 5.96 10.56 4.66
CA GLU A 64 5.60 10.53 6.08
C GLU A 64 4.10 10.31 6.26
N ALA A 65 3.25 11.03 5.52
CA ALA A 65 1.80 10.86 5.54
C ALA A 65 1.38 9.42 5.19
N ALA A 66 1.92 8.86 4.11
CA ALA A 66 1.63 7.49 3.70
C ALA A 66 2.11 6.46 4.73
N MET A 67 3.25 6.70 5.39
CA MET A 67 3.77 5.84 6.46
C MET A 67 2.91 5.93 7.73
N CYS A 68 2.39 7.11 8.07
CA CYS A 68 1.43 7.29 9.15
C CYS A 68 0.14 6.49 8.89
N GLN A 69 -0.42 6.59 7.69
CA GLN A 69 -1.59 5.81 7.30
C GLN A 69 -1.32 4.29 7.28
N ARG A 70 -0.13 3.88 6.85
CA ARG A 70 0.32 2.48 6.92
C ARG A 70 0.32 1.95 8.35
N LYS A 71 0.80 2.73 9.31
CA LYS A 71 0.81 2.35 10.74
C LYS A 71 -0.60 2.21 11.31
N LYS A 72 -1.57 3.01 10.83
CA LYS A 72 -2.98 2.89 11.20
C LYS A 72 -3.69 1.69 10.55
N GLY A 73 -3.08 1.06 9.55
CA GLY A 73 -3.69 -0.06 8.81
C GLY A 73 -4.74 0.37 7.78
N HIS A 74 -4.77 1.65 7.40
CA HIS A 74 -5.78 2.20 6.48
C HIS A 74 -5.33 2.21 5.01
N LEU A 75 -4.24 1.52 4.68
CA LEU A 75 -3.85 1.30 3.28
C LEU A 75 -4.77 0.29 2.63
N VAL A 76 -5.19 0.58 1.40
CA VAL A 76 -5.99 -0.32 0.57
C VAL A 76 -5.10 -1.08 -0.41
N ASN A 77 -5.60 -2.19 -0.94
CA ASN A 77 -4.92 -2.99 -1.97
C ASN A 77 -3.44 -3.31 -1.63
N THR A 78 -3.14 -3.61 -0.36
CA THR A 78 -1.75 -3.79 0.15
C THR A 78 -1.01 -4.98 -0.43
N ARG A 79 -1.71 -5.89 -1.12
CA ARG A 79 -1.12 -7.02 -1.83
C ARG A 79 -0.86 -6.64 -3.27
N LYS A 80 0.35 -6.96 -3.74
CA LYS A 80 0.69 -6.90 -5.16
C LYS A 80 -0.28 -7.76 -5.97
N GLN A 81 -0.78 -7.21 -7.06
CA GLN A 81 -1.66 -7.91 -7.98
C GLN A 81 -1.37 -7.49 -9.42
N LEU A 82 -1.60 -8.40 -10.35
CA LEU A 82 -1.51 -8.14 -11.78
C LEU A 82 -2.90 -7.83 -12.32
N GLY A 83 -2.99 -6.84 -13.21
CA GLY A 83 -4.25 -6.43 -13.84
C GLY A 83 -4.97 -5.30 -13.10
N PRO A 84 -6.31 -5.18 -13.28
CA PRO A 84 -7.08 -4.07 -12.73
C PRO A 84 -7.05 -4.02 -11.20
N ILE A 85 -6.81 -2.83 -10.65
CA ILE A 85 -6.86 -2.59 -9.22
C ILE A 85 -8.30 -2.27 -8.79
N PRO A 86 -8.90 -3.00 -7.82
CA PRO A 86 -10.24 -2.71 -7.35
C PRO A 86 -10.37 -1.27 -6.82
N GLY A 87 -11.38 -0.56 -7.30
CA GLY A 87 -11.69 0.81 -6.89
C GLY A 87 -10.88 1.91 -7.59
N VAL A 88 -9.99 1.54 -8.53
CA VAL A 88 -9.25 2.48 -9.38
C VAL A 88 -9.70 2.31 -10.84
N LYS A 89 -9.94 3.42 -11.53
CA LYS A 89 -10.38 3.46 -12.93
C LYS A 89 -9.35 4.11 -13.83
N VAL A 90 -9.41 3.77 -15.12
CA VAL A 90 -8.64 4.49 -16.15
C VAL A 90 -9.10 5.94 -16.18
N GLY A 91 -8.14 6.87 -16.13
CA GLY A 91 -8.40 8.31 -16.05
C GLY A 91 -8.37 8.88 -14.63
N ASP A 92 -8.26 8.04 -13.58
CA ASP A 92 -8.05 8.55 -12.22
C ASP A 92 -6.68 9.24 -12.11
N GLU A 93 -6.67 10.44 -11.54
CA GLU A 93 -5.47 11.27 -11.39
C GLU A 93 -4.92 11.21 -9.96
N PHE A 94 -3.58 11.17 -9.86
CA PHE A 94 -2.86 11.14 -8.60
C PHE A 94 -1.86 12.28 -8.53
N ARG A 95 -1.87 13.03 -7.42
CA ARG A 95 -1.08 14.26 -7.27
C ARG A 95 0.41 13.99 -7.06
N ASN A 96 0.73 12.86 -6.44
CA ASN A 96 2.10 12.49 -6.14
C ASN A 96 2.27 10.96 -6.11
N ARG A 97 3.53 10.52 -6.04
CA ARG A 97 3.87 9.11 -6.09
C ARG A 97 3.43 8.33 -4.85
N ALA A 98 3.27 9.00 -3.71
CA ALA A 98 2.81 8.36 -2.48
C ALA A 98 1.32 8.01 -2.55
N GLU A 99 0.49 8.77 -3.27
CA GLU A 99 -0.91 8.41 -3.52
C GLU A 99 -1.02 7.04 -4.23
N LEU A 100 -0.10 6.73 -5.16
CA LEU A 100 -0.04 5.40 -5.81
C LEU A 100 0.19 4.26 -4.81
N THR A 101 0.99 4.51 -3.77
CA THR A 101 1.24 3.57 -2.67
C THR A 101 0.05 3.47 -1.73
N VAL A 102 -0.67 4.56 -1.51
CA VAL A 102 -1.90 4.58 -0.70
C VAL A 102 -2.99 3.72 -1.32
N VAL A 103 -3.17 3.82 -2.64
CA VAL A 103 -4.22 3.06 -3.36
C VAL A 103 -3.81 1.66 -3.81
N GLY A 104 -2.52 1.31 -3.64
CA GLY A 104 -1.96 0.01 -4.02
C GLY A 104 -1.74 -0.19 -5.53
N LEU A 105 -1.53 0.90 -6.28
CA LEU A 105 -1.05 0.84 -7.67
C LEU A 105 0.47 0.59 -7.73
N HIS A 106 1.21 1.10 -6.75
CA HIS A 106 2.66 0.97 -6.69
C HIS A 106 3.17 1.03 -5.24
N HIS A 107 3.84 0.00 -4.73
CA HIS A 107 4.19 -0.10 -3.30
C HIS A 107 5.57 0.50 -2.94
N LYS A 108 6.27 1.14 -3.89
CA LYS A 108 7.56 1.81 -3.62
C LYS A 108 7.47 3.32 -3.91
N PHE A 109 8.00 4.13 -3.00
CA PHE A 109 7.97 5.61 -3.12
C PHE A 109 9.00 6.22 -4.09
N ARG A 110 10.07 5.48 -4.44
CA ARG A 110 11.20 6.00 -5.23
C ARG A 110 11.44 5.26 -6.55
N HIS A 111 11.11 3.98 -6.62
CA HIS A 111 11.43 3.14 -7.76
C HIS A 111 10.45 3.33 -8.91
N GLY A 112 10.98 3.31 -10.14
CA GLY A 112 10.23 3.35 -11.40
C GLY A 112 9.34 2.14 -11.64
N ILE A 113 9.83 0.98 -11.22
CA ILE A 113 9.31 -0.32 -11.62
C ILE A 113 9.00 -1.11 -10.35
N GLU A 114 7.86 -1.79 -10.37
CA GLU A 114 7.50 -2.77 -9.37
C GLU A 114 7.15 -4.11 -10.03
N CYS A 115 7.88 -5.16 -9.64
CA CYS A 115 7.62 -6.52 -10.09
C CYS A 115 6.87 -7.31 -9.02
N CYS A 116 5.97 -8.20 -9.46
CA CYS A 116 5.45 -9.27 -8.64
C CYS A 116 6.53 -10.35 -8.50
N GLU A 117 6.71 -10.88 -7.29
CA GLU A 117 7.63 -11.99 -7.07
C GLU A 117 6.97 -13.27 -7.58
N LEU A 118 7.55 -13.87 -8.62
CA LEU A 118 7.17 -15.20 -9.07
C LEU A 118 7.71 -16.20 -8.06
N ILE A 119 6.82 -16.80 -7.28
CA ILE A 119 7.17 -18.00 -6.52
C ILE A 119 7.38 -19.10 -7.57
N LEU A 120 8.64 -19.41 -7.88
CA LEU A 120 8.98 -20.62 -8.61
C LEU A 120 8.62 -21.80 -7.71
N THR A 121 7.37 -22.26 -7.80
CA THR A 121 7.00 -23.56 -7.27
C THR A 121 7.74 -24.56 -8.15
N HIS A 122 8.76 -25.21 -7.58
CA HIS A 122 9.40 -26.38 -8.20
C HIS A 122 8.30 -27.30 -8.73
N CYS A 123 8.27 -27.48 -10.05
CA CYS A 123 7.50 -28.53 -10.68
C CYS A 123 8.12 -29.86 -10.21
N PRO A 124 7.33 -30.78 -9.63
CA PRO A 124 7.83 -32.07 -9.14
C PRO A 124 8.42 -32.92 -10.27
#